data_AF-M6ENX6-F1
#
_entry.id   AF-M6ENX6-F1
#
_cell.length_a   1.000
_cell.length_b   1.000
_cell.length_c   1.000
_cell.angle_alpha   90.00
_cell.angle_beta   90.00
_cell.angle_gamma   90.00
#
_symmetry.space_group_name_H-M   'P 1'
#
loop_
_entity.id
_entity.type
_entity.pdbx_description
1 polymer ?
#
loop_
_entity_poly.entity_id
_entity_poly.type
_entity_poly.pdbx_seq_one_letter_code
_entity_poly.pdbx_strand_id
1 'polypeptide(L)'
;MSVGCKPNLKDQVEKILSDREIPLEEKIRQTSFLLLGDRLKEIEISPSISPTGDKMDTVKVTLAVGGNTALTFLGQKEYKERMKLEAALLSFRILQTLKHLPIESFRISIVKPYYVKNSPTDSIEEFEVFRAKMEKNSLIQIKGFETVDSFAADSYDSPEPEVLDVMVQIVRTWKVELDELNRVEIK
;
A
#
# COMPACT_ATOMS: atom_id res chain seq x y z
N MET A 1 26.95 -28.87 -8.12
CA MET A 1 25.51 -28.70 -7.91
C MET A 1 25.31 -27.55 -6.94
N SER A 2 25.11 -26.33 -7.44
CA SER A 2 24.81 -25.18 -6.57
C SER A 2 23.31 -25.20 -6.27
N VAL A 3 22.96 -25.45 -5.01
CA VAL A 3 21.61 -25.19 -4.50
C VAL A 3 21.38 -23.69 -4.64
N GLY A 4 20.64 -23.30 -5.68
CA GLY A 4 20.30 -21.89 -5.92
C GLY A 4 19.38 -21.41 -4.81
N CYS A 5 19.96 -20.79 -3.77
CA CYS A 5 19.19 -19.94 -2.87
C CYS A 5 18.47 -18.90 -3.73
N LYS A 6 17.13 -18.97 -3.76
CA LYS A 6 16.35 -17.84 -4.27
C LYS A 6 16.73 -16.62 -3.42
N PRO A 7 17.14 -15.50 -4.02
CA PRO A 7 17.50 -14.31 -3.25
C PRO A 7 16.31 -13.90 -2.37
N ASN A 8 16.59 -13.58 -1.10
CA ASN A 8 15.56 -13.15 -0.16
C ASN A 8 14.91 -11.87 -0.70
N LEU A 9 13.62 -11.65 -0.40
CA LEU A 9 12.87 -10.49 -0.86
C LEU A 9 13.60 -9.18 -0.51
N LYS A 10 14.19 -9.10 0.69
CA LYS A 10 14.99 -7.96 1.14
C LYS A 10 16.20 -7.70 0.22
N ASP A 11 16.95 -8.74 -0.15
CA ASP A 11 18.12 -8.61 -1.04
C ASP A 11 17.73 -8.09 -2.43
N GLN A 12 16.58 -8.55 -2.95
CA GLN A 12 16.07 -8.11 -4.25
C GLN A 12 15.66 -6.63 -4.22
N VAL A 13 14.99 -6.21 -3.16
CA VAL A 13 14.63 -4.81 -2.92
C VAL A 13 15.88 -3.93 -2.81
N GLU A 14 16.86 -4.35 -1.99
CA GLU A 14 18.10 -3.59 -1.82
C GLU A 14 18.87 -3.44 -3.14
N LYS A 15 18.88 -4.50 -3.96
CA LYS A 15 19.48 -4.44 -5.31
C LYS A 15 18.81 -3.37 -6.17
N ILE A 16 17.49 -3.31 -6.21
CA ILE A 16 16.75 -2.29 -6.98
C ILE A 16 17.03 -0.88 -6.44
N LEU A 17 17.00 -0.70 -5.12
CA LEU A 17 17.15 0.62 -4.51
C LEU A 17 18.58 1.17 -4.63
N SER A 18 19.59 0.30 -4.60
CA SER A 18 21.01 0.67 -4.71
C SER A 18 21.50 0.88 -6.15
N ASP A 19 20.79 0.35 -7.14
CA ASP A 19 21.13 0.50 -8.55
C ASP A 19 21.00 1.97 -9.00
N ARG A 20 22.07 2.57 -9.52
CA ARG A 20 22.07 3.98 -9.95
C ARG A 20 21.55 4.18 -11.36
N GLU A 21 21.46 3.12 -12.16
CA GLU A 21 20.96 3.18 -13.54
C GLU A 21 19.43 3.22 -13.60
N ILE A 22 18.76 2.74 -12.54
CA ILE A 22 17.29 2.74 -12.45
C ILE A 22 16.79 4.13 -12.02
N PRO A 23 15.93 4.79 -12.81
CA PRO A 23 15.29 6.05 -12.42
C PRO A 23 14.45 5.91 -11.14
N LEU A 24 14.26 7.01 -10.41
CA LEU A 24 13.52 7.03 -9.14
C LEU A 24 12.13 6.39 -9.25
N GLU A 25 11.36 6.79 -10.26
CA GLU A 25 10.01 6.30 -10.49
C GLU A 25 10.01 4.79 -10.73
N GLU A 26 11.00 4.30 -11.47
CA GLU A 26 11.12 2.88 -11.77
C GLU A 26 11.57 2.07 -10.55
N LYS A 27 12.43 2.62 -9.68
CA LYS A 27 12.75 2.00 -8.39
C LYS A 27 11.51 1.80 -7.53
N ILE A 28 10.69 2.84 -7.43
CA ILE A 28 9.44 2.81 -6.66
C ILE A 28 8.50 1.76 -7.28
N ARG A 29 8.36 1.74 -8.61
CA ARG A 29 7.49 0.81 -9.33
C ARG A 29 7.91 -0.64 -9.12
N GLN A 30 9.17 -0.99 -9.43
CA GLN A 30 9.68 -2.35 -9.30
C GLN A 30 9.60 -2.85 -7.86
N THR A 31 10.01 -2.00 -6.90
CA THR A 31 9.95 -2.35 -5.48
C THR A 31 8.50 -2.56 -5.02
N SER A 32 7.57 -1.72 -5.46
CA SER A 32 6.15 -1.86 -5.09
C SER A 32 5.53 -3.14 -5.66
N PHE A 33 5.80 -3.47 -6.93
CA PHE A 33 5.34 -4.73 -7.51
C PHE A 33 5.96 -5.95 -6.82
N LEU A 34 7.25 -5.87 -6.48
CA LEU A 34 7.94 -6.94 -5.77
C LEU A 34 7.36 -7.19 -4.37
N LEU A 35 6.99 -6.12 -3.65
CA LEU A 35 6.46 -6.21 -2.28
C LEU A 35 4.98 -6.58 -2.19
N LEU A 36 4.17 -6.08 -3.13
CA LEU A 36 2.71 -6.20 -3.07
C LEU A 36 2.17 -7.28 -4.00
N GLY A 37 2.94 -7.68 -5.02
CA GLY A 37 2.56 -8.71 -5.99
C GLY A 37 1.17 -8.46 -6.58
N ASP A 38 0.36 -9.52 -6.62
CA ASP A 38 -1.00 -9.49 -7.15
C ASP A 38 -1.97 -8.56 -6.42
N ARG A 39 -1.58 -8.07 -5.22
CA ARG A 39 -2.40 -7.11 -4.48
C ARG A 39 -2.27 -5.70 -5.03
N LEU A 40 -1.19 -5.37 -5.75
CA LEU A 40 -1.03 -4.07 -6.40
C LEU A 40 -1.72 -4.11 -7.76
N LYS A 41 -2.81 -3.35 -7.87
CA LYS A 41 -3.59 -3.22 -9.11
C LYS A 41 -3.02 -2.14 -10.01
N GLU A 42 -2.68 -1.00 -9.41
CA GLU A 42 -2.15 0.15 -10.14
C GLU A 42 -1.18 0.95 -9.28
N ILE A 43 -0.18 1.54 -9.93
CA ILE A 43 0.72 2.50 -9.32
C ILE A 43 0.96 3.70 -10.24
N GLU A 44 0.65 4.87 -9.70
CA GLU A 44 0.90 6.16 -10.32
C GLU A 44 2.00 6.89 -9.54
N ILE A 45 2.94 7.48 -10.28
CA ILE A 45 4.02 8.28 -9.71
C ILE A 45 4.04 9.59 -10.47
N SER A 46 3.82 10.69 -9.74
CA SER A 46 3.76 12.03 -10.33
C SER A 46 4.78 12.96 -9.68
N PRO A 47 5.36 13.91 -10.43
CA PRO A 47 6.24 14.91 -9.87
C PRO A 47 5.49 15.80 -8.88
N SER A 48 6.16 16.19 -7.82
CA SER A 48 5.64 17.19 -6.89
C SER A 48 5.74 18.57 -7.56
N ILE A 49 4.70 19.39 -7.38
CA ILE A 49 4.64 20.74 -7.95
C ILE A 49 4.53 21.72 -6.78
N SER A 50 5.42 22.70 -6.76
CA SER A 50 5.44 23.78 -5.78
C SER A 50 4.23 24.71 -5.94
N PRO A 51 3.92 25.55 -4.94
CA PRO A 51 2.84 26.54 -5.06
C PRO A 51 3.02 27.54 -6.22
N THR A 52 4.26 27.74 -6.69
CA THR A 52 4.59 28.62 -7.82
C THR A 52 4.50 27.92 -9.18
N GLY A 53 4.23 26.62 -9.22
CA GLY A 53 4.10 25.82 -10.44
C GLY A 53 5.39 25.11 -10.88
N ASP A 54 6.50 25.30 -10.16
CA ASP A 54 7.77 24.65 -10.46
C ASP A 54 7.79 23.19 -9.99
N LYS A 55 8.36 22.30 -10.80
CA LYS A 55 8.59 20.90 -10.41
C LYS A 55 9.62 20.84 -9.28
N MET A 56 9.31 20.04 -8.27
CA MET A 56 10.22 19.75 -7.15
C MET A 56 10.93 18.41 -7.39
N ASP A 57 12.07 18.21 -6.71
CA ASP A 57 12.85 16.96 -6.76
C ASP A 57 12.20 15.78 -6.02
N THR A 58 10.97 15.94 -5.54
CA THR A 58 10.19 14.92 -4.86
C THR A 58 9.06 14.39 -5.72
N VAL A 59 8.61 13.17 -5.45
CA VAL A 59 7.46 12.55 -6.14
C VAL A 59 6.30 12.27 -5.19
N LYS A 60 5.09 12.17 -5.76
CA LYS A 60 3.89 11.68 -5.08
C LYS A 60 3.57 10.29 -5.61
N VAL A 61 3.31 9.36 -4.71
CA VAL A 61 3.05 7.95 -5.06
C VAL A 61 1.60 7.61 -4.72
N THR A 62 0.85 7.14 -5.70
CA THR A 62 -0.50 6.60 -5.51
C THR A 62 -0.47 5.11 -5.79
N LEU A 63 -0.98 4.31 -4.85
CA LEU A 63 -1.08 2.86 -4.93
C LEU A 63 -2.55 2.47 -4.86
N ALA A 64 -3.04 1.76 -5.87
CA ALA A 64 -4.32 1.08 -5.81
C ALA A 64 -4.07 -0.39 -5.46
N VAL A 65 -4.55 -0.81 -4.29
CA VAL A 65 -4.44 -2.17 -3.80
C VAL A 65 -5.80 -2.84 -3.74
N GLY A 66 -5.84 -4.13 -4.04
CA GLY A 66 -7.06 -4.92 -4.02
C GLY A 66 -6.73 -6.39 -3.84
N GLY A 67 -7.71 -7.17 -3.39
CA GLY A 67 -7.58 -8.61 -3.30
C GLY A 67 -8.54 -9.29 -4.26
N ASN A 68 -8.16 -10.43 -4.81
CA ASN A 68 -9.06 -11.31 -5.56
C ASN A 68 -9.97 -12.14 -4.64
N THR A 69 -9.80 -12.02 -3.33
CA THR A 69 -10.59 -12.76 -2.34
C THR A 69 -11.87 -12.00 -2.01
N ALA A 70 -13.00 -12.58 -2.39
CA ALA A 70 -14.30 -12.31 -1.79
C ALA A 70 -14.23 -12.79 -0.34
N LEU A 71 -13.78 -11.89 0.55
CA LEU A 71 -13.72 -12.19 1.96
C LEU A 71 -15.16 -12.39 2.47
N THR A 72 -15.43 -13.55 3.06
CA THR A 72 -16.66 -13.83 3.82
C THR A 72 -16.47 -13.24 5.22
N PHE A 73 -17.32 -12.30 5.62
CA PHE A 73 -17.23 -11.67 6.96
C PHE A 73 -18.51 -11.87 7.75
N LEU A 74 -18.37 -11.90 9.07
CA LEU A 74 -19.48 -12.03 10.00
C LEU A 74 -20.23 -10.70 10.20
N GLY A 75 -19.65 -9.55 9.80
CA GLY A 75 -20.31 -8.25 9.84
C GLY A 75 -19.55 -7.09 9.18
N GLN A 76 -20.29 -6.01 8.88
CA GLN A 76 -19.77 -4.83 8.15
C GLN A 76 -18.70 -4.03 8.89
N LYS A 77 -18.79 -3.95 10.22
CA LYS A 77 -17.78 -3.27 11.04
C LYS A 77 -16.42 -3.98 10.96
N GLU A 78 -16.44 -5.30 11.12
CA GLU A 78 -15.25 -6.15 11.05
C GLU A 78 -14.60 -6.09 9.67
N TYR A 79 -15.41 -6.09 8.60
CA TYR A 79 -14.95 -5.85 7.22
C TYR A 79 -14.15 -4.56 7.10
N LYS A 80 -14.73 -3.45 7.57
CA LYS A 80 -14.12 -2.12 7.43
C LYS A 80 -12.79 -2.03 8.16
N GLU A 81 -12.77 -2.46 9.42
CA GLU A 81 -11.57 -2.42 10.25
C GLU A 81 -10.47 -3.30 9.64
N ARG A 82 -10.84 -4.50 9.16
CA ARG A 82 -9.92 -5.44 8.52
C ARG A 82 -9.35 -4.90 7.20
N MET A 83 -10.18 -4.30 6.34
CA MET A 83 -9.70 -3.68 5.10
C MET A 83 -8.73 -2.53 5.36
N LYS A 84 -9.00 -1.69 6.38
CA LYS A 84 -8.09 -0.61 6.77
C LYS A 84 -6.78 -1.15 7.33
N LEU A 85 -6.81 -2.20 8.14
CA LEU A 85 -5.60 -2.84 8.67
C LEU A 85 -4.79 -3.51 7.56
N GLU A 86 -5.42 -4.20 6.61
CA GLU A 86 -4.72 -4.74 5.46
C GLU A 86 -4.00 -3.64 4.67
N ALA A 87 -4.71 -2.56 4.31
CA ALA A 87 -4.09 -1.42 3.64
C ALA A 87 -2.98 -0.76 4.47
N ALA A 88 -3.09 -0.76 5.80
CA ALA A 88 -2.06 -0.24 6.69
C ALA A 88 -0.81 -1.10 6.70
N LEU A 89 -0.94 -2.43 6.70
CA LEU A 89 0.20 -3.36 6.60
C LEU A 89 0.93 -3.19 5.25
N LEU A 90 0.18 -3.12 4.15
CA LEU A 90 0.76 -2.90 2.82
C LEU A 90 1.46 -1.54 2.74
N SER A 91 0.83 -0.50 3.30
CA SER A 91 1.45 0.82 3.41
C SER A 91 2.71 0.74 4.25
N PHE A 92 2.70 0.09 5.42
CA PHE A 92 3.85 0.01 6.31
C PHE A 92 5.08 -0.56 5.60
N ARG A 93 4.91 -1.68 4.90
CA ARG A 93 5.97 -2.32 4.11
C ARG A 93 6.56 -1.36 3.09
N ILE A 94 5.71 -0.74 2.27
CA ILE A 94 6.16 0.21 1.24
C ILE A 94 6.88 1.41 1.85
N LEU A 95 6.27 2.04 2.85
CA LEU A 95 6.78 3.24 3.48
C LEU A 95 8.13 2.99 4.12
N GLN A 96 8.27 1.87 4.83
CA GLN A 96 9.52 1.51 5.49
C GLN A 96 10.60 1.19 4.45
N THR A 97 10.27 0.45 3.39
CA THR A 97 11.22 0.12 2.32
C THR A 97 11.67 1.36 1.54
N LEU A 98 10.76 2.29 1.23
CA LEU A 98 11.05 3.45 0.39
C LEU A 98 11.44 4.70 1.20
N LYS A 99 11.65 4.57 2.51
CA LYS A 99 11.84 5.71 3.44
C LYS A 99 12.98 6.66 3.06
N HIS A 100 14.00 6.20 2.34
CA HIS A 100 15.14 7.03 1.94
C HIS A 100 14.98 7.71 0.57
N LEU A 101 13.95 7.35 -0.21
CA LEU A 101 13.69 7.96 -1.51
C LEU A 101 13.00 9.33 -1.36
N PRO A 102 13.21 10.29 -2.27
CA PRO A 102 12.62 11.63 -2.20
C PRO A 102 11.13 11.60 -2.57
N ILE A 103 10.29 11.14 -1.64
CA ILE A 103 8.84 11.04 -1.79
C ILE A 103 8.19 12.10 -0.90
N GLU A 104 7.32 12.92 -1.46
CA GLU A 104 6.55 13.92 -0.70
C GLU A 104 5.43 13.24 0.09
N SER A 105 4.65 12.41 -0.60
CA SER A 105 3.47 11.78 -0.03
C SER A 105 3.13 10.45 -0.68
N PHE A 106 2.41 9.64 0.08
CA PHE A 106 1.84 8.37 -0.35
C PHE A 106 0.32 8.44 -0.24
N ARG A 107 -0.35 7.94 -1.26
CA ARG A 107 -1.79 7.75 -1.29
C ARG A 107 -2.07 6.27 -1.53
N ILE A 108 -2.90 5.70 -0.67
CA ILE A 108 -3.32 4.30 -0.75
C ILE A 108 -4.82 4.27 -1.05
N SER A 109 -5.18 3.47 -2.03
CA SER A 109 -6.54 3.27 -2.50
C SER A 109 -6.89 1.80 -2.39
N ILE A 110 -8.07 1.47 -1.87
CA ILE A 110 -8.60 0.11 -1.86
C ILE A 110 -9.57 -0.01 -3.01
N VAL A 111 -9.29 -0.94 -3.91
CA VAL A 111 -10.12 -1.25 -5.07
C VAL A 111 -10.77 -2.62 -4.87
N LYS A 112 -12.07 -2.71 -5.13
CA LYS A 112 -12.85 -3.95 -5.00
C LYS A 112 -13.65 -4.25 -6.27
N PRO A 113 -13.73 -5.53 -6.68
CA PRO A 113 -14.61 -5.94 -7.76
C PRO A 113 -16.07 -5.87 -7.30
N TYR A 114 -16.94 -5.35 -8.16
CA TYR A 114 -18.39 -5.40 -8.03
C TYR A 114 -18.98 -6.19 -9.19
N TYR A 115 -19.94 -7.04 -8.87
CA TYR A 115 -20.74 -7.73 -9.88
C TYR A 115 -21.93 -6.84 -10.28
N VAL A 116 -21.90 -6.33 -11.51
CA VAL A 116 -23.02 -5.59 -12.10
C VAL A 116 -24.05 -6.60 -12.62
N LYS A 117 -25.16 -6.78 -11.89
CA LYS A 117 -26.28 -7.59 -12.39
C LYS A 117 -26.90 -6.92 -13.63
N ASN A 118 -27.10 -7.69 -14.70
CA ASN A 118 -27.69 -7.28 -15.99
C ASN A 118 -26.78 -6.48 -16.94
N SER A 119 -25.46 -6.57 -16.82
CA SER A 119 -24.56 -6.11 -17.89
C SER A 119 -24.63 -7.06 -19.10
N PRO A 120 -24.68 -6.58 -20.35
CA PRO A 120 -24.72 -7.42 -21.55
C PRO A 120 -23.45 -8.24 -21.77
N THR A 121 -22.37 -7.88 -21.10
CA THR A 121 -21.18 -8.71 -20.89
C THR A 121 -21.08 -8.97 -19.39
N ASP A 122 -20.86 -10.20 -18.95
CA ASP A 122 -20.49 -10.49 -17.55
C ASP A 122 -19.16 -9.79 -17.22
N SER A 123 -19.22 -8.48 -16.95
CA SER A 123 -18.06 -7.62 -16.72
C SER A 123 -17.97 -7.35 -15.23
N ILE A 124 -16.87 -7.82 -14.63
CA ILE A 124 -16.48 -7.43 -13.28
C ILE A 124 -15.92 -6.01 -13.39
N GLU A 125 -16.60 -5.04 -12.78
CA GLU A 125 -16.10 -3.66 -12.68
C GLU A 125 -15.38 -3.48 -11.34
N GLU A 126 -14.22 -2.84 -11.34
CA GLU A 126 -13.45 -2.56 -10.14
C GLU A 126 -13.67 -1.11 -9.69
N PHE A 127 -14.03 -0.90 -8.42
CA PHE A 127 -14.31 0.42 -7.85
C PHE A 127 -13.40 0.74 -6.68
N GLU A 128 -12.95 1.99 -6.61
CA GLU A 128 -12.27 2.53 -5.44
C GLU A 128 -13.29 2.71 -4.29
N VAL A 129 -13.11 1.97 -3.21
CA VAL A 129 -14.02 2.00 -2.03
C VAL A 129 -13.40 2.70 -0.82
N PHE A 130 -12.11 2.98 -0.88
CA PHE A 130 -11.41 3.73 0.16
C PHE A 130 -10.19 4.41 -0.43
N ARG A 131 -9.89 5.63 0.04
CA ARG A 131 -8.69 6.37 -0.33
C ARG A 131 -8.19 7.16 0.86
N ALA A 132 -6.90 7.07 1.11
CA ALA A 132 -6.22 7.82 2.16
C ALA A 132 -4.88 8.33 1.68
N LYS A 133 -4.53 9.55 2.12
CA LYS A 133 -3.22 10.17 1.87
C LYS A 133 -2.42 10.26 3.16
N MET A 134 -1.10 10.17 3.04
CA MET A 134 -0.16 10.46 4.11
C MET A 134 1.06 11.22 3.58
N GLU A 135 1.45 12.27 4.29
CA GLU A 135 2.70 12.99 4.02
C GLU A 135 3.88 12.18 4.56
N LYS A 136 4.99 12.11 3.82
CA LYS A 136 6.19 11.36 4.26
C LYS A 136 6.72 11.89 5.59
N ASN A 137 6.66 13.21 5.81
CA ASN A 137 7.14 13.82 7.04
C ASN A 137 6.34 13.40 8.28
N SER A 138 5.12 12.88 8.13
CA SER A 138 4.33 12.38 9.26
C SER A 138 4.85 11.06 9.82
N LEU A 139 5.70 10.33 9.08
CA LEU A 139 6.27 9.05 9.51
C LEU A 139 7.10 9.17 10.78
N ILE A 140 7.74 10.32 11.01
CA ILE A 140 8.56 10.57 12.21
C ILE A 140 7.74 10.51 13.51
N GLN A 141 6.41 10.63 13.43
CA GLN A 141 5.50 10.61 14.56
C GLN A 141 5.05 9.18 14.92
N ILE A 142 5.31 8.21 14.05
CA ILE A 142 4.89 6.82 14.20
C ILE A 142 5.94 6.08 15.01
N LYS A 143 5.65 5.80 16.28
CA LYS A 143 6.54 5.04 17.16
C LYS A 143 6.71 3.62 16.61
N GLY A 144 7.96 3.17 16.54
CA GLY A 144 8.31 1.84 16.03
C GLY A 144 8.48 1.77 14.51
N PHE A 145 8.18 2.83 13.76
CA PHE A 145 8.26 2.79 12.28
C PHE A 145 9.64 2.38 11.75
N GLU A 146 10.71 2.86 12.38
CA GLU A 146 12.09 2.56 11.98
C GLU A 146 12.62 1.23 12.52
N THR A 147 12.08 0.75 13.65
CA THR A 147 12.65 -0.34 14.44
C THR A 147 11.89 -1.65 14.36
N VAL A 148 10.57 -1.60 14.12
CA VAL A 148 9.71 -2.77 13.97
C VAL A 148 9.81 -3.25 12.52
N ASP A 149 10.11 -4.52 12.31
CA ASP A 149 10.23 -5.09 10.97
C ASP A 149 8.83 -5.28 10.34
N SER A 150 8.52 -4.52 9.28
CA SER A 150 7.24 -4.64 8.56
C SER A 150 7.04 -6.00 7.85
N PHE A 151 8.11 -6.81 7.77
CA PHE A 151 8.08 -8.17 7.25
C PHE A 151 7.84 -9.24 8.34
N ALA A 152 7.82 -8.87 9.63
CA ALA A 152 7.59 -9.82 10.73
C ALA A 152 6.14 -10.37 10.78
N ALA A 153 5.22 -9.77 10.04
CA ALA A 153 3.86 -10.29 9.86
C ALA A 153 3.67 -10.78 8.42
N ASP A 154 3.43 -12.08 8.22
CA ASP A 154 3.10 -12.65 6.90
C ASP A 154 1.72 -12.21 6.42
N SER A 155 0.76 -12.06 7.35
CA SER A 155 -0.62 -11.66 7.09
C SER A 155 -1.15 -10.71 8.16
N TYR A 156 -2.22 -9.99 7.82
CA TYR A 156 -2.90 -9.08 8.75
C TYR A 156 -3.82 -9.82 9.75
N ASP A 157 -4.02 -11.14 9.59
CA ASP A 157 -4.91 -11.93 10.45
C ASP A 157 -4.29 -12.24 11.81
N SER A 158 -2.97 -12.23 11.90
CA SER A 158 -2.24 -12.44 13.15
C SER A 158 -0.91 -11.68 13.13
N PRO A 159 -0.92 -10.34 13.03
CA PRO A 159 0.30 -9.56 13.13
C PRO A 159 0.84 -9.64 14.55
N GLU A 160 2.17 -9.62 14.68
CA GLU A 160 2.79 -9.45 15.99
C GLU A 160 2.30 -8.14 16.64
N PRO A 161 2.16 -8.07 17.98
CA PRO A 161 1.60 -6.90 18.66
C PRO A 161 2.29 -5.58 18.28
N GLU A 162 3.61 -5.59 18.14
CA GLU A 162 4.39 -4.40 17.76
C GLU A 162 4.08 -3.93 16.34
N VAL A 163 3.86 -4.87 15.41
CA VAL A 163 3.46 -4.57 14.03
C VAL A 163 2.05 -3.98 14.00
N LEU A 164 1.13 -4.55 14.78
CA LEU A 164 -0.23 -4.05 14.91
C LEU A 164 -0.26 -2.60 15.45
N ASP A 165 0.55 -2.30 16.46
CA ASP A 165 0.65 -0.95 17.03
C ASP A 165 1.14 0.08 16.00
N VAL A 166 2.09 -0.29 15.14
CA VAL A 166 2.52 0.57 14.03
C VAL A 166 1.41 0.74 13.00
N MET A 167 0.73 -0.35 12.62
CA MET A 167 -0.41 -0.31 11.68
C MET A 167 -1.52 0.63 12.16
N VAL A 168 -1.89 0.55 13.45
CA VAL A 168 -2.91 1.43 14.04
C VAL A 168 -2.47 2.90 14.01
N GLN A 169 -1.20 3.19 14.27
CA GLN A 169 -0.66 4.55 14.18
C GLN A 169 -0.65 5.07 12.73
N ILE A 170 -0.34 4.23 11.75
CA ILE A 170 -0.46 4.57 10.32
C ILE A 170 -1.90 4.96 9.98
N VAL A 171 -2.89 4.14 10.37
CA VAL A 171 -4.32 4.44 10.12
C VAL A 171 -4.73 5.77 10.76
N ARG A 172 -4.20 6.11 11.94
CA ARG A 172 -4.48 7.40 12.62
C ARG A 172 -3.84 8.60 11.91
N THR A 173 -2.75 8.38 11.19
CA THR A 173 -2.02 9.43 10.47
C THR A 173 -2.62 9.72 9.10
N TRP A 174 -3.43 8.80 8.57
CA TRP A 174 -4.11 8.97 7.30
C TRP A 174 -5.08 10.14 7.27
N LYS A 175 -4.91 10.99 6.26
CA LYS A 175 -5.95 11.90 5.81
C LYS A 175 -6.87 11.13 4.86
N VAL A 176 -8.02 10.69 5.38
CA VAL A 176 -9.02 9.97 4.58
C VAL A 176 -9.67 10.92 3.57
N GLU A 177 -9.67 10.52 2.30
CA GLU A 177 -10.23 11.28 1.18
C GLU A 177 -11.49 10.62 0.59
N LEU A 178 -11.65 9.30 0.79
CA LEU A 178 -12.83 8.51 0.41
C LEU A 178 -12.99 7.35 1.41
N ASP A 179 -14.20 7.09 1.90
CA ASP A 179 -14.52 5.94 2.75
C ASP A 179 -15.93 5.42 2.42
N GLU A 180 -16.01 4.59 1.40
CA GLU A 180 -17.22 3.91 0.93
C GLU A 180 -17.29 2.45 1.41
N LEU A 181 -16.42 2.04 2.34
CA LEU A 181 -16.40 0.70 2.93
C LEU A 181 -17.74 0.34 3.61
N ASN A 182 -18.47 1.36 4.09
CA ASN A 182 -19.81 1.21 4.68
C ASN A 182 -20.92 0.96 3.63
N ARG A 183 -20.63 1.12 2.34
CA ARG A 183 -21.58 0.84 1.25
C ARG A 183 -21.33 -0.51 0.58
N VAL A 184 -20.27 -1.21 0.99
CA VAL A 184 -20.02 -2.59 0.54
C VAL A 184 -21.03 -3.50 1.24
N GLU A 185 -21.93 -4.09 0.46
CA GLU A 185 -22.79 -5.19 0.92
C GLU A 185 -21.95 -6.46 1.03
N ILE A 186 -21.89 -7.02 2.23
CA ILE A 186 -21.31 -8.34 2.48
C ILE A 186 -22.46 -9.33 2.43
N LYS A 187 -22.38 -10.32 1.55
CA LYS A 187 -23.35 -11.41 1.46
C LYS A 187 -22.73 -12.71 1.91
#